data_AF-A0A103RTB1-F1
#
_entry.id   AF-A0A103RTB1-F1
#
_cell.length_a   1.000
_cell.length_b   1.000
_cell.length_c   1.000
_cell.angle_alpha   90.00
_cell.angle_beta   90.00
_cell.angle_gamma   90.00
#
_symmetry.space_group_name_H-M   'P 1'
#
loop_
_entity.id
_entity.type
_entity.pdbx_description
1 polymer ?
#
loop_
_entity_poly.entity_id
_entity_poly.type
_entity_poly.pdbx_seq_one_letter_code
_entity_poly.pdbx_strand_id
1 'polypeptide(L)'
;MLARNAPTEEPHVTSPSIRNVDDAIREAIRRAVRRDFDDASSLAEIGMDSLAVLRVVTALSKDPDREVDLAEIVDLRTVGEFRHWLRRQAIP
;
A
#
# COMPACT_ATOMS: atom_id res chain seq x y z
N MET A 1 -4.51 15.27 50.88
CA MET A 1 -5.20 15.44 49.59
C MET A 1 -4.31 16.27 48.67
N LEU A 2 -3.58 15.65 47.76
CA LEU A 2 -2.87 16.29 46.64
C LEU A 2 -2.80 15.25 45.52
N ALA A 3 -3.27 15.64 44.33
CA ALA A 3 -3.58 14.75 43.22
C ALA A 3 -2.35 14.03 42.67
N ARG A 4 -2.51 12.74 42.36
CA ARG A 4 -1.56 11.95 41.57
C ARG A 4 -1.58 12.48 40.14
N ASN A 5 -0.56 13.23 39.75
CA ASN A 5 -0.29 13.51 38.34
C ASN A 5 0.24 12.22 37.70
N ALA A 6 -0.64 11.48 37.04
CA ALA A 6 -0.21 10.51 36.04
C ALA A 6 0.41 11.29 34.87
N PRO A 7 1.60 10.93 34.37
CA PRO A 7 2.00 11.41 33.05
C PRO A 7 0.97 10.85 32.07
N THR A 8 0.22 11.75 31.44
CA THR A 8 -0.56 11.46 30.24
C THR A 8 0.44 10.89 29.24
N GLU A 9 0.45 9.57 29.05
CA GLU A 9 1.06 8.97 27.88
C GLU A 9 0.24 9.48 26.70
N GLU A 10 0.65 10.65 26.17
CA GLU A 10 0.24 11.11 24.87
C GLU A 10 0.45 9.94 23.92
N PRO A 11 -0.60 9.44 23.25
CA PRO A 11 -0.44 8.31 22.35
C PRO A 11 0.64 8.71 21.37
N HIS A 12 1.76 7.98 21.38
CA HIS A 12 2.80 8.11 20.39
C HIS A 12 2.12 8.16 19.03
N VAL A 13 2.07 9.37 18.46
CA VAL A 13 1.65 9.61 17.09
C VAL A 13 2.70 8.87 16.31
N THR A 14 2.39 7.61 15.99
CA THR A 14 3.28 6.70 15.33
C THR A 14 3.59 7.40 14.02
N SER A 15 4.77 8.02 13.91
CA SER A 15 5.30 8.50 12.63
C SER A 15 4.94 7.44 11.60
N PRO A 16 4.31 7.76 10.45
CA PRO A 16 3.71 6.78 9.55
C PRO A 16 4.69 5.64 9.29
N SER A 17 4.61 4.62 10.15
CA SER A 17 5.70 3.67 10.33
C SER A 17 5.38 2.60 9.35
N ILE A 18 6.17 2.52 8.28
CA ILE A 18 6.28 1.51 7.21
C ILE A 18 5.28 0.33 7.27
N ARG A 19 5.08 -0.33 8.43
CA ARG A 19 3.94 -1.21 8.71
C ARG A 19 2.59 -0.70 8.20
N ASN A 20 2.21 0.56 8.45
CA ASN A 20 0.93 1.10 8.01
C ASN A 20 0.83 1.15 6.47
N VAL A 21 1.91 1.52 5.79
CA VAL A 21 1.96 1.58 4.33
C VAL A 21 1.86 0.18 3.73
N ASP A 22 2.53 -0.81 4.32
CA ASP A 22 2.47 -2.19 3.86
C ASP A 22 1.10 -2.84 4.03
N ASP A 23 0.46 -2.62 5.18
CA ASP A 23 -0.90 -3.08 5.43
C ASP A 23 -1.89 -2.40 4.48
N ALA A 24 -1.72 -1.09 4.22
CA ALA A 24 -2.53 -0.37 3.25
C ALA A 24 -2.35 -0.89 1.82
N ILE A 25 -1.11 -1.14 1.39
CA ILE A 25 -0.82 -1.73 0.08
C ILE A 25 -1.46 -3.11 -0.04
N ARG A 26 -1.27 -3.97 0.97
CA ARG A 26 -1.84 -5.32 0.97
C ARG A 26 -3.36 -5.30 0.88
N GLU A 27 -4.00 -4.42 1.63
CA GLU A 27 -5.45 -4.28 1.63
C GLU A 27 -5.96 -3.69 0.29
N ALA A 28 -5.26 -2.72 -0.29
CA ALA A 28 -5.59 -2.17 -1.60
C ALA A 28 -5.51 -3.26 -2.69
N ILE A 29 -4.46 -4.07 -2.68
CA ILE A 29 -4.32 -5.21 -3.59
C ILE A 29 -5.46 -6.21 -3.36
N ARG A 30 -5.76 -6.58 -2.10
CA ARG A 30 -6.86 -7.50 -1.76
C ARG A 30 -8.22 -7.00 -2.25
N ARG A 31 -8.47 -5.70 -2.29
CA ARG A 31 -9.71 -5.13 -2.86
C ARG A 31 -9.75 -5.16 -4.38
N ALA A 32 -8.59 -5.10 -5.02
CA ALA A 32 -8.47 -5.11 -6.47
C ALA A 32 -8.56 -6.53 -7.05
N VAL A 33 -8.11 -7.55 -6.30
CA VAL A 33 -8.11 -8.95 -6.75
C VAL A 33 -9.18 -9.79 -6.05
N ARG A 34 -9.65 -10.85 -6.71
CA ARG A 34 -10.67 -11.77 -6.16
C ARG A 34 -10.10 -13.05 -5.56
N ARG A 35 -8.78 -13.19 -5.57
CA ARG A 35 -8.06 -14.38 -5.12
C ARG A 35 -7.09 -14.03 -4.00
N ASP A 36 -6.86 -14.99 -3.12
CA ASP A 36 -5.73 -14.92 -2.20
C ASP A 36 -4.41 -14.87 -2.99
N PHE A 37 -3.43 -14.21 -2.40
CA PHE A 37 -2.14 -13.98 -3.02
C PHE A 37 -1.04 -13.95 -1.95
N ASP A 38 0.16 -14.28 -2.40
CA ASP A 38 1.41 -14.11 -1.69
C ASP A 38 2.41 -13.33 -2.57
N ASP A 39 3.58 -12.99 -2.04
CA ASP A 39 4.57 -12.17 -2.77
C ASP A 39 5.10 -12.85 -4.05
N ALA A 40 5.11 -14.19 -4.13
CA ALA A 40 5.53 -14.93 -5.33
C ALA A 40 4.37 -15.16 -6.32
N SER A 41 3.14 -14.85 -5.95
CA SER A 41 1.98 -14.97 -6.84
C SER A 41 2.15 -14.08 -8.08
N SER A 42 1.81 -14.61 -9.25
CA SER A 42 1.81 -13.85 -10.50
C SER A 42 0.66 -12.84 -10.51
N LEU A 43 0.97 -11.60 -10.94
CA LEU A 43 -0.02 -10.55 -11.11
C LEU A 43 -1.15 -10.99 -12.06
N ALA A 44 -0.80 -11.66 -13.16
CA ALA A 44 -1.78 -12.15 -14.12
C ALA A 44 -2.68 -13.25 -13.52
N GLU A 45 -2.13 -14.14 -12.70
CA GLU A 45 -2.87 -15.29 -12.14
C GLU A 45 -3.88 -14.88 -11.05
N ILE A 46 -3.59 -13.80 -10.33
CA ILE A 46 -4.50 -13.22 -9.34
C ILE A 46 -5.51 -12.24 -9.96
N GLY A 47 -5.42 -11.99 -11.28
CA GLY A 47 -6.31 -11.10 -12.01
C GLY A 47 -5.97 -9.61 -11.83
N MET A 48 -4.69 -9.30 -11.61
CA MET A 48 -4.21 -7.92 -11.60
C MET A 48 -3.99 -7.44 -13.05
N ASP A 49 -5.02 -6.82 -13.61
CA ASP A 49 -4.97 -6.14 -14.90
C ASP A 49 -4.66 -4.64 -14.77
N SER A 50 -4.52 -3.92 -15.90
CA SER A 50 -4.19 -2.49 -15.92
C SER A 50 -5.19 -1.61 -15.15
N LEU A 51 -6.47 -1.97 -15.11
CA LEU A 51 -7.47 -1.26 -14.31
C LEU A 51 -7.35 -1.61 -12.83
N ALA A 52 -7.07 -2.87 -12.49
CA ALA A 52 -6.80 -3.29 -11.11
C ALA A 52 -5.58 -2.55 -10.54
N VAL A 53 -4.50 -2.45 -11.31
CA VAL A 53 -3.32 -1.64 -10.98
C VAL A 53 -3.71 -0.19 -10.73
N LEU A 54 -4.43 0.44 -11.67
CA LEU A 54 -4.82 1.84 -11.54
C LEU A 54 -5.69 2.06 -10.29
N ARG A 55 -6.61 1.13 -9.98
CA ARG A 55 -7.41 1.16 -8.75
C ARG A 55 -6.56 1.08 -7.49
N VAL A 56 -5.54 0.23 -7.46
CA VAL A 56 -4.61 0.16 -6.32
C VAL A 56 -3.84 1.47 -6.18
N VAL A 57 -3.27 1.98 -7.27
CA VAL A 57 -2.46 3.20 -7.25
C VAL A 57 -3.30 4.41 -6.84
N THR A 58 -4.50 4.57 -7.40
CA THR A 58 -5.43 5.66 -7.03
C THR A 58 -5.98 5.53 -5.62
N ALA A 59 -6.24 4.32 -5.13
CA ALA A 59 -6.72 4.11 -3.76
C ALA A 59 -5.66 4.46 -2.71
N LEU A 60 -4.38 4.30 -3.08
CA LEU A 60 -3.27 4.69 -2.22
C LEU A 60 -2.97 6.18 -2.41
N SER A 61 -2.96 6.72 -3.64
CA SER A 61 -2.47 8.07 -3.94
C SER A 61 -3.25 9.15 -3.19
N LYS A 62 -2.54 9.97 -2.41
CA LYS A 62 -3.11 11.18 -1.81
C LYS A 62 -3.18 12.37 -2.78
N ASP A 63 -2.46 12.26 -3.90
CA ASP A 63 -2.40 13.29 -4.93
C ASP A 63 -3.07 12.76 -6.21
N PRO A 64 -4.19 13.36 -6.66
CA PRO A 64 -4.92 12.92 -7.84
C PRO A 64 -4.28 13.36 -9.16
N ASP A 65 -3.34 14.31 -9.14
CA ASP A 65 -2.62 14.83 -10.32
C ASP A 65 -1.30 14.11 -10.56
N ARG A 66 -0.92 13.20 -9.67
CA ARG A 66 0.31 12.44 -9.81
C ARG A 66 0.27 11.52 -11.02
N GLU A 67 1.15 11.81 -11.97
CA GLU A 67 1.39 10.94 -13.12
C GLU A 67 2.08 9.66 -12.68
N VAL A 68 1.53 8.54 -13.15
CA VAL A 68 2.04 7.21 -12.88
C VAL A 68 2.57 6.67 -14.19
N ASP A 69 3.88 6.38 -14.23
CA ASP A 69 4.47 5.73 -15.39
C ASP A 69 4.04 4.25 -15.39
N LEU A 70 3.03 3.95 -16.20
CA LEU A 70 2.51 2.59 -16.37
C LEU A 70 3.49 1.68 -17.12
N ALA A 71 4.50 2.22 -17.83
CA ALA A 71 5.49 1.40 -18.51
C ALA A 71 6.38 0.66 -17.50
N GLU A 72 6.69 1.27 -16.35
CA GLU A 72 7.39 0.60 -15.25
C GLU A 72 6.59 -0.56 -14.64
N ILE A 73 5.28 -0.61 -14.88
CA ILE A 73 4.38 -1.65 -14.36
C ILE A 73 4.33 -2.86 -15.29
N VAL A 74 4.56 -2.67 -16.60
CA VAL A 74 4.48 -3.73 -17.61
C VAL A 74 5.51 -4.84 -17.36
N ASP A 75 6.66 -4.50 -16.78
CA ASP A 75 7.71 -5.46 -16.43
C ASP A 75 7.46 -6.22 -15.12
N LEU A 76 6.51 -5.80 -14.30
CA LEU A 76 6.23 -6.44 -13.01
C LEU A 76 5.47 -7.76 -13.25
N ARG A 77 6.01 -8.86 -12.71
CA ARG A 77 5.43 -10.21 -12.90
C ARG A 77 4.74 -10.72 -11.64
N THR A 78 5.22 -10.29 -10.47
CA THR A 78 4.78 -10.81 -9.18
C THR A 78 4.22 -9.73 -8.26
N VAL A 79 3.45 -10.16 -7.27
CA VAL A 79 2.92 -9.26 -6.22
C VAL A 79 4.05 -8.60 -5.43
N GLY A 80 5.14 -9.32 -5.14
CA GLY A 80 6.28 -8.78 -4.42
C GLY A 80 6.97 -7.64 -5.16
N GLU A 81 7.14 -7.78 -6.47
CA GLU A 81 7.64 -6.72 -7.35
C GLU A 81 6.71 -5.50 -7.37
N PHE A 82 5.40 -5.74 -7.46
CA PHE A 82 4.40 -4.68 -7.42
C PHE A 82 4.36 -3.94 -6.07
N ARG A 83 4.41 -4.65 -4.95
CA ARG A 83 4.49 -4.05 -3.61
C ARG A 83 5.77 -3.23 -3.46
N HIS A 84 6.90 -3.74 -3.95
CA HIS A 84 8.16 -3.00 -3.93
C HIS A 84 8.07 -1.72 -4.77
N TRP A 85 7.49 -1.81 -5.98
CA TRP A 85 7.26 -0.65 -6.82
C TRP A 85 6.36 0.39 -6.14
N LEU A 86 5.24 -0.02 -5.52
CA LEU A 86 4.34 0.88 -4.77
C LEU A 86 5.05 1.59 -3.59
N ARG A 87 5.93 0.89 -2.89
CA ARG A 87 6.75 1.49 -1.82
C ARG A 87 7.72 2.53 -2.36
N ARG A 88 8.35 2.29 -3.52
CA ARG A 88 9.24 3.28 -4.18
C ARG A 88 8.48 4.49 -4.69
N GLN A 89 7.26 4.27 -5.17
CA GLN A 89 6.38 5.37 -5.52
C GLN A 89 5.97 6.16 -4.28
N ALA A 90 6.18 5.67 -3.05
CA ALA A 90 6.06 6.41 -1.80
C ALA A 90 4.92 7.42 -1.88
N ILE A 91 3.72 6.88 -1.99
CA ILE A 91 2.49 7.57 -1.64
C ILE A 91 2.64 7.88 -0.14
N PRO A 92 2.89 9.14 0.25
CA PRO A 92 2.98 9.50 1.66
C PRO A 92 1.59 9.48 2.29
#